data_AF-A0A955ACR9-F1
#
_entry.id   AF-A0A955ACR9-F1
#
_cell.length_a   1.000
_cell.length_b   1.000
_cell.length_c   1.000
_cell.angle_alpha   90.00
_cell.angle_beta   90.00
_cell.angle_gamma   90.00
#
_symmetry.space_group_name_H-M   'P 1'
#
loop_
_entity.id
_entity.type
_entity.pdbx_description
1 polymer ?
#
loop_
_entity_poly.entity_id
_entity_poly.type
_entity_poly.pdbx_seq_one_letter_code
_entity_poly.pdbx_strand_id
1 'polypeptide(L)'
;LTSYGMCTGDNYAMSQLPNESSNASLAMQKQAIRNRGLFGRGDYPAMGRMTDGTSNTIMLAERSRPTSKNSKGAAIFLLANPATMPPSACQANWAGNRYVDDSLVYMSDSMPGYRGMAGNAYYAAVSTILAPNSAVCVVSGGASPLAAGGIWSATSEHTGGVQAAMGDGSVHFFSQSINAGDPSIPPPSGTGGGISPYGVWGALGTTSGSEVVSVPE
;
A
#
# COMPACT_ATOMS: atom_id res chain seq x y z
N LEU A 1 14.75 -6.41 10.71
CA LEU A 1 13.31 -6.68 10.92
C LEU A 1 12.50 -6.14 9.75
N THR A 2 12.81 -4.93 9.30
CA THR A 2 12.22 -4.28 8.14
C THR A 2 12.69 -4.84 6.80
N SER A 3 11.78 -4.86 5.83
CA SER A 3 11.97 -5.08 4.38
C SER A 3 11.51 -3.82 3.63
N TYR A 4 11.62 -3.78 2.31
CA TYR A 4 11.12 -2.65 1.51
C TYR A 4 10.04 -3.12 0.55
N GLY A 5 8.95 -2.36 0.46
CA GLY A 5 7.88 -2.58 -0.49
C GLY A 5 7.83 -1.48 -1.56
N MET A 6 7.36 -1.88 -2.74
CA MET A 6 7.11 -1.06 -3.91
C MET A 6 5.86 -0.21 -3.71
N CYS A 7 5.96 1.10 -3.93
CA CYS A 7 4.84 2.00 -3.82
C CYS A 7 3.81 1.74 -4.93
N THR A 8 2.61 1.31 -4.53
CA THR A 8 1.43 1.18 -5.41
C THR A 8 0.58 2.46 -5.37
N GLY A 9 0.96 3.43 -4.55
CA GLY A 9 0.26 4.70 -4.36
C GLY A 9 -1.00 4.56 -3.53
N ASP A 10 -2.00 5.35 -3.85
CA ASP A 10 -3.14 5.62 -2.97
C ASP A 10 -4.45 4.96 -3.44
N ASN A 11 -4.35 3.95 -4.29
CA ASN A 11 -5.46 3.07 -4.68
C ASN A 11 -5.09 1.62 -4.38
N TYR A 12 -5.90 0.97 -3.54
CA TYR A 12 -5.76 -0.45 -3.25
C TYR A 12 -6.74 -1.35 -4.00
N ALA A 13 -7.84 -0.78 -4.50
CA ALA A 13 -8.88 -1.54 -5.20
C ALA A 13 -8.37 -2.19 -6.48
N MET A 14 -7.45 -1.52 -7.17
CA MET A 14 -6.84 -1.98 -8.41
C MET A 14 -5.52 -2.71 -8.19
N SER A 15 -5.10 -2.98 -6.95
CA SER A 15 -3.89 -3.77 -6.67
C SER A 15 -4.02 -5.27 -7.02
N GLN A 16 -5.10 -5.66 -7.69
CA GLN A 16 -5.42 -7.02 -8.10
C GLN A 16 -6.10 -7.04 -9.48
N LEU A 17 -6.03 -8.20 -10.13
CA LEU A 17 -6.92 -8.54 -11.23
C LEU A 17 -7.93 -9.59 -10.75
N PRO A 18 -9.22 -9.25 -10.67
CA PRO A 18 -10.23 -10.17 -10.19
C PRO A 18 -10.23 -11.49 -10.97
N ASN A 19 -10.31 -12.61 -10.24
CA ASN A 19 -10.44 -13.97 -10.78
C ASN A 19 -9.24 -14.49 -11.60
N GLU A 20 -8.16 -13.72 -11.77
CA GLU A 20 -6.99 -14.15 -12.54
C GLU A 20 -6.35 -15.40 -11.94
N SER A 21 -6.22 -15.47 -10.61
CA SER A 21 -5.61 -16.61 -9.91
C SER A 21 -6.34 -17.93 -10.10
N SER A 22 -7.62 -17.89 -10.47
CA SER A 22 -8.48 -19.06 -10.68
C SER A 22 -8.87 -19.27 -12.14
N ASN A 23 -8.31 -18.50 -13.08
CA ASN A 23 -8.68 -18.56 -14.50
C ASN A 23 -7.44 -18.50 -15.39
N ALA A 24 -7.04 -19.66 -15.91
CA ALA A 24 -5.85 -19.80 -16.76
C ALA A 24 -5.93 -18.95 -18.04
N SER A 25 -7.11 -18.82 -18.66
CA SER A 25 -7.29 -18.01 -19.85
C SER A 25 -7.05 -16.53 -19.58
N LEU A 26 -7.52 -16.01 -18.43
CA LEU A 26 -7.23 -14.64 -17.99
C LEU A 26 -5.75 -14.46 -17.65
N ALA A 27 -5.15 -15.40 -16.91
CA ALA A 27 -3.74 -15.33 -16.54
C ALA A 27 -2.81 -15.27 -17.77
N MET A 28 -3.15 -16.00 -18.83
CA MET A 28 -2.40 -16.00 -20.09
C MET A 28 -2.46 -14.67 -20.85
N GLN A 29 -3.43 -13.81 -20.58
CA GLN A 29 -3.53 -12.48 -21.19
C GLN A 29 -2.48 -11.50 -20.63
N LYS A 30 -1.87 -11.81 -19.47
CA LYS A 30 -0.84 -10.96 -18.83
C LYS A 30 -1.28 -9.50 -18.70
N GLN A 31 -2.54 -9.29 -18.32
CA GLN A 31 -3.10 -7.95 -18.16
C GLN A 31 -2.28 -7.15 -17.16
N ALA A 32 -2.11 -5.85 -17.44
CA ALA A 32 -1.37 -4.96 -16.57
C ALA A 32 -2.22 -4.54 -15.37
N ILE A 33 -1.64 -4.60 -14.18
CA ILE A 33 -2.15 -3.94 -12.98
C ILE A 33 -1.55 -2.55 -12.94
N ARG A 34 -2.35 -1.54 -13.26
CA ARG A 34 -1.94 -0.14 -13.16
C ARG A 34 -2.45 0.42 -11.84
N ASN A 35 -1.59 1.07 -11.09
CA ASN A 35 -2.00 1.81 -9.90
C ASN A 35 -1.65 3.30 -10.07
N ARG A 36 -1.97 4.10 -9.05
CA ARG A 36 -1.63 5.53 -9.01
C ARG A 36 -0.17 5.79 -8.63
N GLY A 37 0.46 4.85 -7.93
CA GLY A 37 1.91 4.87 -7.68
C GLY A 37 2.76 4.39 -8.85
N LEU A 38 4.06 4.32 -8.62
CA LEU A 38 5.03 4.01 -9.67
C LEU A 38 5.02 2.53 -10.06
N PHE A 39 4.65 1.61 -9.18
CA PHE A 39 4.76 0.18 -9.46
C PHE A 39 3.41 -0.52 -9.62
N GLY A 40 3.38 -1.42 -10.60
CA GLY A 40 2.24 -2.26 -10.95
C GLY A 40 2.71 -3.46 -11.79
N ARG A 41 1.98 -4.58 -11.72
CA ARG A 41 2.37 -5.80 -12.46
C ARG A 41 2.17 -5.58 -13.96
N GLY A 42 3.23 -5.76 -14.75
CA GLY A 42 3.15 -5.55 -16.21
C GLY A 42 2.91 -4.08 -16.59
N ASP A 43 3.14 -3.16 -15.66
CA ASP A 43 3.18 -1.73 -15.90
C ASP A 43 4.64 -1.29 -16.02
N TYR A 44 4.94 -0.50 -17.06
CA TYR A 44 6.31 -0.09 -17.41
C TYR A 44 6.39 1.43 -17.51
N PRO A 45 6.20 2.16 -16.39
CA PRO A 45 6.17 3.62 -16.45
C PRO A 45 7.55 4.19 -16.74
N ALA A 46 7.59 5.18 -17.62
CA ALA A 46 8.77 6.04 -17.78
C ALA A 46 8.91 6.97 -16.57
N MET A 47 10.14 7.45 -16.32
CA MET A 47 10.42 8.45 -15.28
C MET A 47 9.50 9.68 -15.39
N GLY A 48 9.18 10.11 -16.61
CA GLY A 48 8.27 11.24 -16.87
C GLY A 48 6.82 11.01 -16.43
N ARG A 49 6.45 9.81 -15.97
CA ARG A 49 5.14 9.58 -15.36
C ARG A 49 5.01 10.29 -14.01
N MET A 50 6.12 10.54 -13.31
CA MET A 50 6.16 11.32 -12.07
C MET A 50 6.03 12.81 -12.39
N THR A 51 4.81 13.25 -12.74
CA THR A 51 4.55 14.62 -13.20
C THR A 51 4.81 15.67 -12.13
N ASP A 52 4.82 15.23 -10.88
CA ASP A 52 4.91 16.07 -9.68
C ASP A 52 6.39 16.17 -9.21
N GLY A 53 7.29 15.50 -9.92
CA GLY A 53 8.73 15.48 -9.69
C GLY A 53 9.23 14.15 -9.11
N THR A 54 10.42 13.73 -9.52
CA THR A 54 11.06 12.48 -9.07
C THR A 54 11.43 12.54 -7.59
N SER A 55 11.77 13.72 -7.07
CA SER A 55 12.05 13.96 -5.65
C SER A 55 10.80 14.00 -4.77
N ASN A 56 9.60 14.11 -5.38
CA ASN A 56 8.32 14.22 -4.67
C ASN A 56 7.45 12.96 -4.82
N THR A 57 7.97 11.90 -5.46
CA THR A 57 7.24 10.65 -5.64
C THR A 57 7.94 9.52 -4.89
N ILE A 58 7.26 8.90 -3.94
CA ILE A 58 7.73 7.72 -3.21
C ILE A 58 7.77 6.53 -4.16
N MET A 59 8.92 5.90 -4.23
CA MET A 59 9.17 4.69 -5.02
C MET A 59 9.13 3.45 -4.12
N LEU A 60 9.86 3.47 -3.01
CA LEU A 60 9.95 2.36 -2.06
C LEU A 60 9.74 2.87 -0.64
N ALA A 61 9.17 2.05 0.23
CA ALA A 61 9.06 2.38 1.65
C ALA A 61 9.26 1.16 2.54
N GLU A 62 9.64 1.42 3.78
CA GLU A 62 9.83 0.39 4.79
C GLU A 62 8.55 -0.41 5.06
N ARG A 63 8.74 -1.72 5.23
CA ARG A 63 7.70 -2.69 5.60
C ARG A 63 8.25 -3.66 6.65
N SER A 64 7.76 -3.54 7.89
CA SER A 64 8.23 -4.37 9.01
C SER A 64 7.73 -5.80 8.90
N ARG A 65 8.55 -6.74 9.40
CA ARG A 65 8.12 -8.11 9.66
C ARG A 65 7.61 -8.20 11.10
N PRO A 66 6.45 -8.82 11.34
CA PRO A 66 5.90 -8.93 12.68
C PRO A 66 6.78 -9.79 13.58
N THR A 67 6.86 -9.39 14.84
CA THR A 67 7.59 -10.09 15.91
C THR A 67 6.68 -10.96 16.77
N SER A 68 5.37 -10.71 16.72
CA SER A 68 4.32 -11.57 17.29
C SER A 68 3.15 -11.68 16.31
N LYS A 69 2.19 -12.57 16.60
CA LYS A 69 1.02 -12.83 15.74
C LYS A 69 0.34 -11.53 15.27
N ASN A 70 0.04 -10.63 16.20
CA ASN A 70 -0.78 -9.44 15.96
C ASN A 70 0.03 -8.13 16.01
N SER A 71 1.37 -8.19 16.00
CA SER A 71 2.19 -6.97 16.03
C SER A 71 2.18 -6.22 14.70
N LYS A 72 2.75 -5.01 14.71
CA LYS A 72 3.10 -4.23 13.51
C LYS A 72 3.77 -5.09 12.45
N GLY A 73 3.41 -4.87 11.18
CA GLY A 73 3.89 -5.68 10.05
C GLY A 73 3.05 -6.92 9.75
N ALA A 74 2.19 -7.37 10.68
CA ALA A 74 1.16 -8.35 10.36
C ALA A 74 0.05 -7.72 9.51
N ALA A 75 -0.71 -8.55 8.82
CA ALA A 75 -1.85 -8.14 8.01
C ALA A 75 -3.12 -8.87 8.47
N ILE A 76 -4.23 -8.15 8.55
CA ILE A 76 -5.54 -8.75 8.81
C ILE A 76 -6.33 -8.95 7.52
N PHE A 77 -7.27 -9.88 7.53
CA PHE A 77 -8.17 -10.13 6.42
C PHE A 77 -9.57 -9.58 6.72
N LEU A 78 -10.05 -8.70 5.84
CA LEU A 78 -11.39 -8.12 5.90
C LEU A 78 -12.22 -8.60 4.70
N LEU A 79 -13.34 -9.26 4.97
CA LEU A 79 -14.29 -9.70 3.96
C LEU A 79 -15.15 -8.51 3.50
N ALA A 80 -14.70 -7.80 2.47
CA ALA A 80 -15.37 -6.61 1.95
C ALA A 80 -15.04 -6.37 0.46
N ASN A 81 -15.81 -5.49 -0.19
CA ASN A 81 -15.50 -5.02 -1.53
C ASN A 81 -14.41 -3.94 -1.47
N PRO A 82 -13.23 -4.15 -2.08
CA PRO A 82 -12.13 -3.20 -1.98
C PRO A 82 -12.41 -1.87 -2.71
N ALA A 83 -13.38 -1.82 -3.63
CA ALA A 83 -13.77 -0.59 -4.31
C ALA A 83 -14.63 0.36 -3.44
N THR A 84 -15.27 -0.16 -2.38
CA THR A 84 -16.24 0.61 -1.58
C THR A 84 -15.95 0.64 -0.09
N MET A 85 -15.12 -0.28 0.42
CA MET A 85 -14.68 -0.22 1.81
C MET A 85 -13.92 1.10 2.04
N PRO A 86 -14.14 1.85 3.12
CA PRO A 86 -13.30 2.98 3.47
C PRO A 86 -12.05 2.52 4.25
N PRO A 87 -10.88 3.19 4.11
CA PRO A 87 -9.69 2.89 4.90
C PRO A 87 -9.85 2.96 6.41
N SER A 88 -10.82 3.73 6.91
CA SER A 88 -11.16 3.82 8.34
C SER A 88 -11.59 2.47 8.93
N ALA A 89 -12.20 1.59 8.13
CA ALA A 89 -12.54 0.23 8.53
C ALA A 89 -11.28 -0.62 8.80
N CYS A 90 -10.22 -0.41 8.01
CA CYS A 90 -8.93 -1.03 8.27
C CYS A 90 -8.27 -0.44 9.52
N GLN A 91 -8.22 0.89 9.61
CA GLN A 91 -7.60 1.62 10.70
C GLN A 91 -8.22 1.29 12.08
N ALA A 92 -9.52 1.06 12.14
CA ALA A 92 -10.24 0.72 13.37
C ALA A 92 -9.73 -0.56 14.05
N ASN A 93 -9.03 -1.43 13.32
CA ASN A 93 -8.48 -2.67 13.87
C ASN A 93 -7.10 -2.49 14.51
N TRP A 94 -6.51 -1.29 14.48
CA TRP A 94 -5.16 -1.03 14.96
C TRP A 94 -5.16 -0.23 16.27
N ALA A 95 -4.60 -0.81 17.33
CA ALA A 95 -4.49 -0.19 18.65
C ALA A 95 -3.23 0.69 18.82
N GLY A 96 -2.49 0.97 17.73
CA GLY A 96 -1.25 1.74 17.75
C GLY A 96 0.03 0.92 17.88
N ASN A 97 -0.04 -0.32 18.36
CA ASN A 97 1.11 -1.25 18.42
C ASN A 97 0.79 -2.70 18.06
N ARG A 98 -0.50 -3.07 18.05
CA ARG A 98 -1.00 -4.40 17.70
C ARG A 98 -2.43 -4.32 17.17
N TYR A 99 -2.86 -5.37 16.48
CA TYR A 99 -4.27 -5.53 16.12
C TYR A 99 -5.12 -5.87 17.34
N VAL A 100 -6.37 -5.39 17.34
CA VAL A 100 -7.33 -5.60 18.43
C VAL A 100 -7.95 -7.00 18.40
N ASP A 101 -8.09 -7.60 17.22
CA ASP A 101 -8.67 -8.92 17.01
C ASP A 101 -7.69 -9.86 16.30
N ASP A 102 -7.13 -10.78 17.08
CA ASP A 102 -6.19 -11.80 16.62
C ASP A 102 -6.80 -12.83 15.67
N SER A 103 -8.13 -12.95 15.61
CA SER A 103 -8.81 -13.89 14.72
C SER A 103 -8.79 -13.43 13.27
N LEU A 104 -8.66 -12.12 13.03
CA LEU A 104 -8.57 -11.52 11.70
C LEU A 104 -7.17 -11.59 11.10
N VAL A 105 -6.15 -11.81 11.92
CA VAL A 105 -4.76 -11.91 11.46
C VAL A 105 -4.60 -13.08 10.50
N TYR A 106 -4.12 -12.81 9.29
CA TYR A 106 -3.89 -13.86 8.31
C TYR A 106 -2.66 -14.69 8.66
N MET A 107 -2.89 -15.98 8.95
CA MET A 107 -1.87 -16.94 9.42
C MET A 107 -1.73 -18.17 8.51
N SER A 108 -2.45 -18.24 7.39
CA SER A 108 -2.47 -19.41 6.51
C SER A 108 -1.33 -19.44 5.49
N ASP A 109 -0.43 -18.46 5.52
CA ASP A 109 0.81 -18.43 4.75
C ASP A 109 1.87 -17.62 5.53
N SER A 110 3.07 -17.47 4.98
CA SER A 110 4.10 -16.60 5.55
C SER A 110 3.60 -15.16 5.72
N MET A 111 4.06 -14.49 6.77
CA MET A 111 3.74 -13.09 7.06
C MET A 111 4.34 -12.12 6.02
N PRO A 112 3.84 -10.88 5.91
CA PRO A 112 4.46 -9.87 5.06
C PRO A 112 5.97 -9.72 5.35
N GLY A 113 6.75 -9.44 4.30
CA GLY A 113 8.21 -9.29 4.40
C GLY A 113 9.03 -10.59 4.46
N TYR A 114 8.40 -11.77 4.52
CA TYR A 114 9.14 -13.06 4.46
C TYR A 114 9.48 -13.53 3.04
N ARG A 115 8.79 -13.02 2.03
CA ARG A 115 9.02 -13.37 0.61
C ARG A 115 9.27 -12.13 -0.24
N GLY A 116 10.53 -11.70 -0.35
CA GLY A 116 10.90 -10.48 -1.06
C GLY A 116 10.61 -10.49 -2.57
N MET A 117 10.67 -11.65 -3.23
CA MET A 117 10.54 -11.77 -4.70
C MET A 117 9.23 -12.43 -5.16
N ALA A 118 8.27 -12.66 -4.26
CA ALA A 118 6.99 -13.28 -4.61
C ALA A 118 6.07 -12.36 -5.45
N GLY A 119 6.38 -11.06 -5.54
CA GLY A 119 5.76 -10.09 -6.44
C GLY A 119 4.31 -9.72 -6.13
N ASN A 120 3.60 -10.46 -5.28
CA ASN A 120 2.26 -10.08 -4.84
C ASN A 120 2.31 -8.90 -3.85
N ALA A 121 1.25 -8.08 -3.87
CA ALA A 121 1.15 -6.89 -3.05
C ALA A 121 1.20 -7.21 -1.54
N TYR A 122 0.68 -8.38 -1.15
CA TYR A 122 0.73 -8.87 0.22
C TYR A 122 2.15 -8.95 0.79
N TYR A 123 3.17 -9.31 -0.01
CA TYR A 123 4.57 -9.29 0.45
C TYR A 123 5.34 -8.03 0.07
N ALA A 124 5.07 -7.49 -1.13
CA ALA A 124 5.99 -6.57 -1.80
C ALA A 124 5.44 -5.16 -2.03
N ALA A 125 4.18 -4.86 -1.70
CA ALA A 125 3.63 -3.51 -1.90
C ALA A 125 3.72 -2.64 -0.64
N VAL A 126 3.73 -1.33 -0.84
CA VAL A 126 3.34 -0.32 0.14
C VAL A 126 2.35 0.64 -0.52
N SER A 127 1.33 1.05 0.21
CA SER A 127 0.35 2.05 -0.20
C SER A 127 0.42 3.28 0.68
N THR A 128 0.18 4.46 0.11
CA THR A 128 0.22 5.75 0.81
C THR A 128 -1.15 6.22 1.27
N ILE A 129 -1.96 5.31 1.83
CA ILE A 129 -3.36 5.57 2.19
C ILE A 129 -3.49 5.95 3.66
N LEU A 130 -3.14 5.04 4.57
CA LEU A 130 -3.03 5.34 5.99
C LEU A 130 -1.61 5.81 6.29
N ALA A 131 -1.48 6.66 7.32
CA ALA A 131 -0.20 7.14 7.81
C ALA A 131 0.79 6.00 8.11
N PRO A 132 2.10 6.27 8.11
CA PRO A 132 3.11 5.29 8.51
C PRO A 132 2.84 4.65 9.88
N ASN A 133 3.30 3.41 10.06
CA ASN A 133 3.11 2.60 11.28
C ASN A 133 1.63 2.35 11.64
N SER A 134 0.75 2.30 10.64
CA SER A 134 -0.68 2.01 10.79
C SER A 134 -1.06 0.59 10.34
N ALA A 135 -2.37 0.31 10.35
CA ALA A 135 -2.98 -0.95 9.99
C ALA A 135 -2.65 -1.38 8.55
N VAL A 136 -2.44 -2.68 8.36
CA VAL A 136 -2.34 -3.36 7.07
C VAL A 136 -3.51 -4.32 6.94
N CYS A 137 -4.34 -4.15 5.91
CA CYS A 137 -5.52 -4.98 5.72
C CYS A 137 -5.60 -5.49 4.29
N VAL A 138 -5.74 -6.81 4.18
CA VAL A 138 -6.17 -7.47 2.96
C VAL A 138 -7.68 -7.29 2.84
N VAL A 139 -8.16 -6.84 1.69
CA VAL A 139 -9.57 -6.53 1.45
C VAL A 139 -10.05 -7.33 0.26
N SER A 140 -10.93 -8.30 0.50
CA SER A 140 -11.34 -9.26 -0.51
C SER A 140 -12.80 -9.66 -0.36
N GLY A 141 -13.48 -9.84 -1.49
CA GLY A 141 -14.82 -10.42 -1.56
C GLY A 141 -14.83 -11.95 -1.67
N GLY A 142 -13.72 -12.63 -1.36
CA GLY A 142 -13.59 -14.10 -1.44
C GLY A 142 -12.41 -14.61 -2.29
N ALA A 143 -11.60 -13.72 -2.86
CA ALA A 143 -10.33 -14.08 -3.48
C ALA A 143 -9.26 -14.40 -2.42
N SER A 144 -8.26 -15.20 -2.83
CA SER A 144 -7.07 -15.50 -2.01
C SER A 144 -6.42 -14.22 -1.49
N PRO A 145 -6.01 -14.15 -0.21
CA PRO A 145 -5.35 -12.98 0.35
C PRO A 145 -4.08 -12.55 -0.41
N LEU A 146 -3.41 -13.50 -1.06
CA LEU A 146 -2.20 -13.26 -1.86
C LEU A 146 -2.50 -12.67 -3.24
N ALA A 147 -3.75 -12.71 -3.69
CA ALA A 147 -4.21 -12.15 -4.96
C ALA A 147 -5.22 -11.03 -4.75
N ALA A 148 -5.40 -10.56 -3.52
CA ALA A 148 -6.38 -9.57 -3.13
C ALA A 148 -5.80 -8.15 -3.13
N GLY A 149 -6.69 -7.17 -3.32
CA GLY A 149 -6.39 -5.78 -2.99
C GLY A 149 -6.21 -5.59 -1.48
N GLY A 150 -5.59 -4.49 -1.08
CA GLY A 150 -5.37 -4.23 0.33
C GLY A 150 -4.67 -2.92 0.62
N ILE A 151 -4.86 -2.45 1.85
CA ILE A 151 -4.14 -1.29 2.36
C ILE A 151 -2.83 -1.81 2.94
N TRP A 152 -1.73 -1.44 2.30
CA TRP A 152 -0.38 -1.91 2.59
C TRP A 152 0.43 -0.80 3.25
N SER A 153 0.02 -0.32 4.42
CA SER A 153 0.71 0.77 5.11
C SER A 153 2.20 0.53 5.28
N ALA A 154 2.98 1.60 5.07
CA ALA A 154 4.39 1.62 5.41
C ALA A 154 4.56 1.35 6.91
N THR A 155 5.50 0.50 7.28
CA THR A 155 5.74 0.10 8.67
C THR A 155 7.24 -0.03 8.93
N SER A 156 7.71 0.48 10.06
CA SER A 156 9.11 0.45 10.45
C SER A 156 9.26 0.26 11.95
N GLU A 157 10.42 -0.25 12.36
CA GLU A 157 10.83 -0.28 13.76
C GLU A 157 11.52 1.00 14.22
N HIS A 158 11.69 1.98 13.33
CA HIS A 158 12.09 3.33 13.73
C HIS A 158 10.97 4.03 14.51
N THR A 159 11.36 4.69 15.61
CA THR A 159 10.42 5.46 16.42
C THR A 159 9.87 6.63 15.61
N GLY A 160 8.54 6.76 15.55
CA GLY A 160 7.88 7.96 15.05
C GLY A 160 7.69 8.04 13.54
N GLY A 161 8.10 7.03 12.75
CA GLY A 161 7.96 7.11 11.30
C GLY A 161 8.57 5.95 10.53
N VAL A 162 8.81 6.18 9.24
CA VAL A 162 9.36 5.21 8.29
C VAL A 162 10.37 5.89 7.36
N GLN A 163 11.35 5.12 6.87
CA GLN A 163 12.17 5.54 5.74
C GLN A 163 11.48 5.21 4.42
N ALA A 164 11.54 6.12 3.46
CA ALA A 164 11.11 5.88 2.09
C ALA A 164 12.10 6.48 1.09
N ALA A 165 12.28 5.77 -0.02
CA ALA A 165 13.08 6.22 -1.15
C ALA A 165 12.18 6.87 -2.19
N MET A 166 12.63 8.00 -2.72
CA MET A 166 11.94 8.76 -3.75
C MET A 166 12.35 8.27 -5.15
N GLY A 167 11.65 8.73 -6.19
CA GLY A 167 11.92 8.38 -7.58
C GLY A 167 13.29 8.84 -8.11
N ASP A 168 13.92 9.83 -7.47
CA ASP A 168 15.30 10.25 -7.77
C ASP A 168 16.37 9.47 -6.99
N GLY A 169 15.97 8.55 -6.10
CA GLY A 169 16.86 7.75 -5.27
C GLY A 169 17.26 8.40 -3.94
N SER A 170 16.80 9.63 -3.64
CA SER A 170 16.92 10.21 -2.30
C SER A 170 16.12 9.40 -1.28
N VAL A 171 16.52 9.44 -0.01
CA VAL A 171 15.85 8.74 1.10
C VAL A 171 15.47 9.73 2.17
N HIS A 172 14.20 9.71 2.57
CA HIS A 172 13.64 10.61 3.55
C HIS A 172 12.90 9.86 4.65
N PHE A 173 12.97 10.41 5.86
CA PHE A 173 12.19 9.93 6.99
C PHE A 173 10.83 10.62 7.01
N PHE A 174 9.76 9.84 6.95
CA PHE A 174 8.39 10.34 7.02
C PHE A 174 7.78 10.03 8.38
N SER A 175 7.37 11.08 9.09
CA SER A 175 6.70 10.96 10.39
C SER A 175 5.39 10.18 10.26
N GLN A 176 5.07 9.34 11.26
CA GLN A 176 3.76 8.71 11.40
C GLN A 176 2.64 9.71 11.71
N SER A 177 2.97 10.96 12.03
CA SER A 177 2.03 12.07 12.19
C SER A 177 1.82 12.88 10.91
N ILE A 178 2.38 12.44 9.77
CA ILE A 178 2.15 13.09 8.48
C ILE A 178 0.65 13.18 8.15
N ASN A 179 0.26 14.24 7.45
CA ASN A 179 -1.11 14.39 6.99
C ASN A 179 -1.46 13.26 5.99
N ALA A 180 -2.28 12.31 6.44
CA ALA A 180 -2.78 11.18 5.66
C ALA A 180 -4.25 11.36 5.24
N GLY A 181 -4.74 12.61 5.20
CA GLY A 181 -6.08 12.98 4.75
C GLY A 181 -7.23 12.30 5.49
N ASP A 182 -8.31 12.01 4.75
CA ASP A 182 -9.56 11.47 5.29
C ASP A 182 -9.70 9.95 5.02
N PRO A 183 -9.54 9.10 6.04
CA PRO A 183 -9.65 7.65 5.88
C PRO A 183 -11.11 7.18 5.67
N SER A 184 -12.11 8.07 5.76
CA SER A 184 -13.51 7.72 5.47
C SER A 184 -13.83 7.68 3.97
N ILE A 185 -12.95 8.23 3.13
CA ILE A 185 -13.14 8.27 1.68
C ILE A 185 -12.63 6.95 1.08
N PRO A 186 -13.45 6.21 0.30
CA PRO A 186 -13.01 5.02 -0.44
C PRO A 186 -11.91 5.34 -1.47
N PRO A 187 -11.17 4.34 -1.98
CA PRO A 187 -10.06 4.60 -2.89
C PRO A 187 -10.49 5.33 -4.16
N PRO A 188 -9.74 6.37 -4.60
CA PRO A 188 -10.00 7.07 -5.85
C PRO A 188 -9.85 6.12 -7.05
N SER A 189 -10.33 6.48 -8.25
CA SER A 189 -10.08 5.68 -9.46
C SER A 189 -8.58 5.44 -9.65
N GLY A 190 -8.15 4.19 -9.81
CA GLY A 190 -6.72 3.90 -9.90
C GLY A 190 -6.08 4.25 -11.26
N THR A 191 -6.89 4.53 -12.28
CA THR A 191 -6.46 5.12 -13.55
C THR A 191 -7.07 6.52 -13.68
N GLY A 192 -6.30 7.55 -13.37
CA GLY A 192 -6.75 8.95 -13.44
C GLY A 192 -5.81 9.89 -12.68
N GLY A 193 -5.81 11.16 -13.10
CA GLY A 193 -5.23 12.24 -12.30
C GLY A 193 -6.16 12.69 -11.19
N GLY A 194 -5.70 13.61 -10.35
CA GLY A 194 -6.52 14.26 -9.33
C GLY A 194 -5.91 14.21 -7.94
N ILE A 195 -6.43 15.07 -7.07
CA ILE A 195 -5.94 15.26 -5.71
C ILE A 195 -6.15 13.97 -4.89
N SER A 196 -5.13 13.55 -4.14
CA SER A 196 -5.27 12.43 -3.23
C SER A 196 -6.18 12.78 -2.05
N PRO A 197 -7.20 11.97 -1.72
CA PRO A 197 -8.00 12.19 -0.51
C PRO A 197 -7.20 11.88 0.77
N TYR A 198 -6.01 11.27 0.64
CA TYR A 198 -5.15 10.85 1.74
C TYR A 198 -4.01 11.83 2.00
N GLY A 199 -4.25 13.10 1.66
CA GLY A 199 -3.40 14.21 2.05
C GLY A 199 -2.00 14.17 1.45
N VAL A 200 -1.06 14.81 2.15
CA VAL A 200 0.36 14.88 1.75
C VAL A 200 0.94 13.49 1.55
N TRP A 201 0.62 12.54 2.43
CA TRP A 201 1.11 11.17 2.31
C TRP A 201 0.62 10.50 1.02
N GLY A 202 -0.67 10.57 0.74
CA GLY A 202 -1.26 10.03 -0.49
C GLY A 202 -0.72 10.66 -1.76
N ALA A 203 -0.56 11.98 -1.75
CA ALA A 203 0.01 12.74 -2.85
C ALA A 203 1.45 12.28 -3.17
N LEU A 204 2.30 12.13 -2.14
CA LEU A 204 3.68 11.66 -2.30
C LEU A 204 3.77 10.25 -2.90
N GLY A 205 2.77 9.39 -2.72
CA GLY A 205 2.77 8.06 -3.36
C GLY A 205 2.15 8.01 -4.75
N THR A 206 1.67 9.14 -5.26
CA THR A 206 0.95 9.22 -6.52
C THR A 206 1.84 9.83 -7.61
N THR A 207 1.82 9.24 -8.80
CA THR A 207 2.63 9.72 -9.93
C THR A 207 1.98 10.89 -10.69
N SER A 208 0.66 11.05 -10.55
CA SER A 208 -0.14 12.01 -11.34
C SER A 208 -1.17 12.77 -10.49
N GLY A 209 -0.78 13.26 -9.31
CA GLY A 209 -1.69 13.95 -8.37
C GLY A 209 -2.03 15.36 -8.85
N SER A 210 -1.11 16.00 -9.59
CA SER A 210 -1.16 17.43 -9.95
C SER A 210 -1.23 18.36 -8.72
N GLU A 211 -0.94 17.82 -7.52
CA GLU A 211 -0.86 18.55 -6.27
C GLU A 211 0.57 19.06 -6.10
N VAL A 212 0.74 20.32 -5.71
CA VAL A 212 2.07 20.83 -5.34
C VAL A 212 2.35 20.38 -3.91
N VAL A 213 2.98 19.21 -3.77
CA VAL A 213 3.39 18.65 -2.49
C VAL A 213 4.91 18.48 -2.50
N SER A 214 5.57 19.04 -1.50
CA SER A 214 7.00 18.85 -1.25
C SER A 214 7.19 17.90 -0.07
N VAL A 215 8.30 17.15 -0.12
CA VAL A 215 8.76 16.38 1.05
C VAL A 215 8.97 17.37 2.21
N PRO A 216 8.36 17.12 3.39
CA PRO A 216 8.64 17.91 4.59
C PRO A 216 10.12 17.78 4.97
N GLU A 217 10.79 18.90 5.26
CA GLU A 217 12.15 18.90 5.83
C GLU A 217 12.21 18.26 7.22
#